data_AF-A0A535KQI6-F1
#
_entry.id   AF-A0A535KQI6-F1
#
_cell.length_a   1.000
_cell.length_b   1.000
_cell.length_c   1.000
_cell.angle_alpha   90.00
_cell.angle_beta   90.00
_cell.angle_gamma   90.00
#
_symmetry.space_group_name_H-M   'P 1'
#
loop_
_entity.id
_entity.type
_entity.pdbx_description
1 polymer ?
#
loop_
_entity_poly.entity_id
_entity_poly.type
_entity_poly.pdbx_seq_one_letter_code
_entity_poly.pdbx_strand_id
1 'polypeptide(L)' 'MSWRFTPYIFPVVIAGVISAGLALYAWRRRLMAGVVPFSILMLAVAVWTLGYALELAGGDIPTKIFWLGIEYLGI' A
#
# COMPACT_ATOMS: atom_id res chain seq x y z
N MET A 1 -0.38 -20.62 1.49
CA MET A 1 -1.08 -19.71 0.56
C MET A 1 -2.33 -20.35 0.00
N SER A 2 -3.39 -20.38 0.79
CA SER A 2 -4.75 -20.44 0.23
C SER A 2 -5.17 -18.99 -0.06
N TRP A 3 -5.60 -18.68 -1.28
CA TRP A 3 -6.00 -17.32 -1.64
C TRP A 3 -7.53 -17.22 -1.66
N ARG A 4 -8.09 -16.25 -0.94
CA ARG A 4 -9.54 -15.98 -0.88
C ARG A 4 -9.82 -14.63 -1.54
N PHE A 5 -10.51 -14.67 -2.66
CA PHE A 5 -10.93 -13.46 -3.35
C PHE A 5 -12.16 -12.87 -2.66
N THR A 6 -11.97 -11.68 -2.09
CA THR A 6 -13.04 -10.86 -1.53
C THR A 6 -13.25 -9.65 -2.45
N PRO A 7 -14.49 -9.28 -2.83
CA PRO A 7 -14.74 -8.12 -3.70
C PRO A 7 -14.14 -6.80 -3.18
N TYR A 8 -13.89 -6.73 -1.86
CA TYR A 8 -13.25 -5.59 -1.20
C TYR A 8 -11.77 -5.38 -1.59
N ILE A 9 -11.11 -6.37 -2.19
CA ILE A 9 -9.71 -6.23 -2.64
C ILE A 9 -9.59 -5.16 -3.74
N PHE A 10 -10.57 -5.07 -4.64
CA PHE A 10 -10.54 -4.12 -5.77
C PHE A 10 -10.39 -2.65 -5.33
N PRO A 11 -11.25 -2.10 -4.44
CA PRO A 11 -11.09 -0.71 -4.01
C PRO A 11 -9.77 -0.46 -3.27
N VAL A 12 -9.29 -1.43 -2.48
CA VAL A 12 -8.01 -1.30 -1.75
C VAL A 12 -6.82 -1.26 -2.71
N VAL A 13 -6.80 -2.14 -3.73
CA VAL A 13 -5.76 -2.15 -4.75
C VAL A 13 -5.79 -0.85 -5.57
N ILE A 14 -6.98 -0.36 -5.94
CA ILE A 14 -7.12 0.91 -6.65
C ILE A 14 -6.56 2.06 -5.80
N ALA A 15 -6.89 2.12 -4.51
CA ALA A 15 -6.35 3.12 -3.60
C ALA A 15 -4.81 3.05 -3.52
N GLY A 16 -4.24 1.85 -3.38
CA GLY A 16 -2.79 1.67 -3.34
C GLY A 16 -2.08 2.07 -4.63
N VAL A 17 -2.66 1.78 -5.80
CA VAL A 17 -2.13 2.22 -7.10
C VAL A 17 -2.19 3.75 -7.23
N ILE A 18 -3.28 4.38 -6.80
CA ILE A 18 -3.40 5.84 -6.81
C ILE A 18 -2.35 6.46 -5.88
N SER A 19 -2.19 5.95 -4.66
CA SER A 19 -1.18 6.43 -3.71
C SER A 19 0.25 6.27 -4.25
N ALA A 20 0.57 5.12 -4.86
CA ALA A 20 1.86 4.91 -5.52
C ALA A 20 2.08 5.90 -6.68
N GLY A 21 1.04 6.15 -7.48
CA GLY A 21 1.08 7.15 -8.54
C GLY A 21 1.32 8.57 -8.02
N LEU A 22 0.65 8.96 -6.94
CA LEU A 22 0.85 10.24 -6.26
C LEU A 22 2.25 10.38 -5.69
N ALA A 23 2.79 9.33 -5.07
CA ALA A 23 4.17 9.30 -4.57
C ALA A 23 5.17 9.51 -5.71
N LEU A 24 5.04 8.77 -6.82
CA LEU A 24 5.92 8.91 -7.98
C LEU A 24 5.81 10.30 -8.63
N TYR A 25 4.59 10.83 -8.74
CA TYR A 25 4.34 12.15 -9.29
C TYR A 25 4.94 13.27 -8.41
N ALA A 26 4.73 13.18 -7.09
CA ALA A 26 5.32 14.09 -6.12
C ALA A 26 6.84 14.02 -6.15
N TRP A 27 7.42 12.81 -6.18
CA TRP A 27 8.86 12.62 -6.27
C TRP A 27 9.49 13.30 -7.49
N ARG A 28 8.81 13.23 -8.65
CA ARG A 28 9.23 13.94 -9.87
C ARG A 28 9.22 15.47 -9.72
N ARG A 29 8.44 16.02 -8.79
CA ARG A 29 8.29 17.46 -8.51
C ARG A 29 8.92 17.90 -7.19
N ARG A 30 9.85 17.09 -6.64
CA ARG A 30 10.47 17.28 -5.31
C ARG A 30 11.20 18.62 -5.08
N LEU A 31 11.39 19.44 -6.11
CA LEU A 31 12.01 20.77 -5.99
C LEU A 31 11.10 21.80 -5.30
N MET A 32 9.79 21.53 -5.17
CA MET A 32 8.85 22.39 -4.45
C MET A 32 8.84 22.06 -2.95
N ALA A 33 8.84 23.10 -2.11
CA ALA A 33 8.76 22.95 -0.66
C ALA A 33 7.49 22.17 -0.25
N GLY A 34 7.64 21.19 0.65
CA GLY A 34 6.54 20.36 1.15
C GLY A 34 6.17 19.14 0.29
N VAL A 35 6.73 18.99 -0.92
CA VAL A 35 6.42 17.84 -1.79
C VAL A 35 7.09 16.55 -1.34
N VAL A 36 8.29 16.64 -0.77
CA VAL A 36 9.02 15.47 -0.25
C VAL A 36 8.25 14.75 0.88
N PRO A 37 7.79 15.42 1.96
CA PRO A 37 7.02 14.73 2.99
C PRO A 37 5.69 14.17 2.47
N PHE A 38 5.01 14.87 1.56
CA PHE A 38 3.81 14.33 0.88
C PHE A 38 4.13 13.06 0.08
N SER A 39 5.25 13.05 -0.66
CA SER A 39 5.69 11.89 -1.44
C SER A 39 5.99 10.68 -0.56
N ILE A 40 6.63 10.89 0.59
CA ILE A 40 6.94 9.83 1.56
C ILE A 40 5.65 9.29 2.18
N LEU A 41 4.73 10.17 2.57
CA LEU A 41 3.43 9.78 3.10
C LEU A 41 2.64 8.94 2.09
N MET A 42 2.57 9.38 0.84
CA MET A 42 1.87 8.63 -0.21
C MET A 42 2.52 7.27 -0.50
N LEU A 43 3.84 7.17 -0.38
CA LEU A 43 4.55 5.90 -0.51
C LEU A 43 4.24 4.96 0.66
N ALA A 44 4.22 5.48 1.88
CA ALA A 44 3.86 4.74 3.08
C ALA A 44 2.41 4.19 2.99
N VAL A 45 1.46 5.04 2.56
CA VAL A 45 0.08 4.62 2.29
C VAL A 45 0.01 3.55 1.21
N ALA A 46 0.80 3.65 0.13
CA ALA A 46 0.83 2.64 -0.93
C ALA A 46 1.35 1.28 -0.41
N VAL A 47 2.41 1.28 0.41
CA VAL A 47 2.95 0.06 1.03
C VAL A 47 1.91 -0.57 1.94
N TRP A 48 1.27 0.22 2.80
CA TRP A 48 0.24 -0.26 3.72
C TRP A 48 -0.98 -0.84 2.98
N THR A 49 -1.54 -0.10 2.03
CA THR A 49 -2.74 -0.54 1.27
C THR A 49 -2.50 -1.80 0.42
N LEU A 50 -1.33 -1.91 -0.22
CA LEU A 50 -0.98 -3.10 -1.01
C LEU A 50 -0.71 -4.31 -0.12
N GLY A 51 -0.04 -4.11 1.03
CA GLY A 51 0.13 -5.14 2.05
C GLY A 51 -1.22 -5.65 2.56
N TYR A 52 -2.12 -4.74 2.90
CA TYR A 52 -3.46 -5.05 3.38
C TYR A 52 -4.31 -5.80 2.34
N ALA A 53 -4.22 -5.43 1.07
CA ALA A 53 -4.90 -6.17 -0.01
C ALA A 53 -4.42 -7.64 -0.09
N LEU A 54 -3.13 -7.87 0.14
CA LEU A 54 -2.53 -9.20 0.09
C LEU A 54 -2.77 -9.99 1.38
N GLU A 55 -2.88 -9.32 2.53
CA GLU A 55 -3.34 -9.88 3.80
C GLU A 55 -4.80 -10.37 3.68
N LEU A 56 -5.68 -9.54 3.11
CA LEU A 56 -7.09 -9.87 2.83
C LEU A 56 -7.20 -11.06 1.87
N ALA A 57 -6.33 -11.14 0.88
CA ALA A 57 -6.28 -12.24 -0.06
C ALA A 57 -5.74 -13.54 0.60
N GLY A 58 -4.95 -13.43 1.66
CA GLY A 58 -4.41 -14.56 2.43
C GLY A 58 -5.46 -15.27 3.28
N GLY A 59 -5.75 -16.54 2.95
CA GLY A 59 -6.69 -17.38 3.68
C GLY A 59 -6.11 -18.09 4.91
N ASP A 60 -4.78 -18.11 5.06
CA ASP A 60 -4.08 -18.78 6.17
C ASP A 60 -3.33 -17.78 7.08
N ILE A 61 -3.28 -18.08 8.38
CA ILE A 61 -2.69 -17.22 9.42
C ILE A 61 -1.22 -16.84 9.12
N PRO A 62 -0.34 -17.77 8.67
CA PRO A 62 1.04 -17.42 8.35
C PRO A 62 1.16 -16.38 7.24
N THR A 63 0.33 -16.49 6.18
CA THR A 63 0.31 -15.49 5.10
C THR A 63 -0.12 -14.12 5.62
N LYS A 64 -1.11 -14.06 6.53
CA LYS A 64 -1.55 -12.80 7.13
C LYS A 64 -0.46 -12.13 7.96
N ILE A 65 0.22 -12.89 8.83
CA ILE A 65 1.30 -12.34 9.66
C ILE A 65 2.45 -11.80 8.80
N PHE A 66 2.76 -12.46 7.68
CA PHE A 66 3.77 -11.98 6.75
C PHE A 66 3.41 -10.62 6.13
N TRP A 67 2.19 -10.48 5.60
CA TRP A 67 1.73 -9.22 5.01
C TRP A 67 1.53 -8.12 6.03
N LEU A 68 1.10 -8.46 7.24
CA LEU A 68 1.03 -7.54 8.37
C LEU A 68 2.41 -6.92 8.66
N GLY A 69 3.49 -7.70 8.59
CA GLY A 69 4.85 -7.18 8.75
C GLY A 69 5.24 -6.16 7.68
N ILE A 70 4.74 -6.32 6.45
CA ILE A 70 4.95 -5.37 5.35
C ILE A 70 4.09 -4.12 5.54
N GLU A 71 2.86 -4.27 6.01
CA GLU A 71 1.98 -3.13 6.34
C GLU A 71 2.61 -2.20 7.37
N TYR A 72 3.28 -2.74 8.38
CA TYR A 72 4.00 -1.96 9.39
C TYR A 72 5.15 -1.10 8.83
N LEU A 73 5.66 -1.39 7.63
CA LEU A 73 6.65 -0.51 6.97
C LEU A 73 6.01 0.78 6.41
N GLY A 74 4.70 0.77 6.23
CA GLY A 74 3.92 1.91 5.76
C GLY A 74 3.33 2.78 6.88
N ILE A 75 3.65 2.49 8.15
CA ILE A 75 3.21 3.23 9.35
C ILE A 75 4.42 3.91 9.98
#